data_AF-A0A4Y9ZVJ7-F1
#
_entry.id   AF-A0A4Y9ZVJ7-F1
#
_cell.length_a   1.000
_cell.length_b   1.000
_cell.length_c   1.000
_cell.angle_alpha   90.00
_cell.angle_beta   90.00
_cell.angle_gamma   90.00
#
_symmetry.space_group_name_H-M   'P 1'
#
loop_
_entity.id
_entity.type
_entity.pdbx_description
1 polymer ?
#
loop_
_entity_poly.entity_id
_entity_poly.type
_entity_poly.pdbx_seq_one_letter_code
_entity_poly.pdbx_strand_id
1 'polypeptide(L)'
;MPKVKATKLKPKATKAGKTRAARHASKGKPDSRIPFLLDDKIDFCMELRSTWQDAVKDETVGSFYNKSTNDFLLQFGYPPRLMDWKPDSWDEDDLNRLDEDDEEDDGLDEDDAQEAGPSTRPLQCGPADTEEELDAAWKKIIDWFRNNRNSTGAGTGRVKTASALSKQFDSIVDMVPVKPRCQHEDQYFSTKYYEPMVKALFNSHFEVISLMWQASQCSSDPPDLTALPSEDDVHALAAIIFEDDTLFARIYNDWLQDYRTLKEEVDDTYDKDMDQYCKLVEAANEEKTPEYYDRMWSQAAYFLYPFAEHLQKKLGACVSILLTAPVGENRGAIGMKSIHAGTMSNVRSLKWNDANWDGFKAMEASFCRFGGQCYTQEQRAACIIQTAATTSELDLAGKQQSLSPGFARVDALPPAGPSPGLVTLIALSPSDAGAF
;
A
#
# COMPACT_ATOMS: atom_id res chain seq x y z
N MET A 1 59.18 9.38 1.03
CA MET A 1 57.88 9.31 0.33
C MET A 1 57.33 7.89 0.41
N PRO A 2 56.25 7.62 1.17
CA PRO A 2 55.67 6.28 1.19
C PRO A 2 54.65 6.10 0.04
N LYS A 3 54.71 4.93 -0.60
CA LYS A 3 53.79 4.52 -1.68
C LYS A 3 52.48 4.01 -1.10
N VAL A 4 51.36 4.66 -1.43
CA VAL A 4 50.00 4.19 -1.12
C VAL A 4 49.60 3.12 -2.16
N LYS A 5 49.26 1.91 -1.69
CA LYS A 5 48.71 0.84 -2.52
C LYS A 5 47.20 1.05 -2.71
N ALA A 6 46.76 1.18 -3.96
CA ALA A 6 45.35 1.24 -4.30
C ALA A 6 44.71 -0.16 -4.24
N THR A 7 43.71 -0.33 -3.38
CA THR A 7 42.85 -1.52 -3.32
C THR A 7 41.72 -1.40 -4.34
N LYS A 8 41.68 -2.32 -5.30
CA LYS A 8 40.57 -2.48 -6.26
C LYS A 8 39.32 -2.99 -5.52
N LEU A 9 38.29 -2.16 -5.42
CA LEU A 9 36.95 -2.56 -5.01
C LEU A 9 36.24 -3.29 -6.15
N LYS A 10 35.72 -4.50 -5.88
CA LYS A 10 34.85 -5.25 -6.81
C LYS A 10 33.47 -4.59 -6.89
N PRO A 11 32.82 -4.54 -8.07
CA PRO A 11 31.49 -3.97 -8.21
C PRO A 11 30.44 -4.85 -7.51
N LYS A 12 29.64 -4.24 -6.63
CA LYS A 12 28.47 -4.86 -6.00
C LYS A 12 27.38 -5.08 -7.06
N ALA A 13 26.88 -6.31 -7.17
CA ALA A 13 25.78 -6.66 -8.05
C ALA A 13 24.49 -5.88 -7.69
N THR A 14 23.82 -5.35 -8.71
CA THR A 14 22.59 -4.55 -8.58
C THR A 14 21.40 -5.40 -8.11
N LYS A 15 20.50 -4.79 -7.32
CA LYS A 15 19.33 -5.43 -6.68
C LYS A 15 18.47 -6.27 -7.65
N ALA A 16 18.39 -5.90 -8.93
CA ALA A 16 17.60 -6.61 -9.93
C ALA A 16 18.11 -8.04 -10.25
N GLY A 17 19.43 -8.30 -10.09
CA GLY A 17 20.01 -9.63 -10.31
C GLY A 17 19.66 -10.64 -9.21
N LYS A 18 19.40 -10.17 -7.99
CA LYS A 18 19.07 -11.03 -6.83
C LYS A 18 17.65 -11.59 -6.90
N THR A 19 16.70 -10.84 -7.46
CA THR A 19 15.29 -11.22 -7.51
C THR A 19 15.00 -12.31 -8.56
N ARG A 20 15.76 -12.35 -9.66
CA ARG A 20 15.61 -13.38 -10.71
C ARG A 20 16.20 -14.73 -10.28
N ALA A 21 17.30 -14.71 -9.51
CA ALA A 21 17.88 -15.90 -8.91
C ALA A 21 16.97 -16.50 -7.80
N ALA A 22 16.32 -15.66 -7.00
CA ALA A 22 15.39 -16.11 -5.95
C ALA A 22 14.12 -16.78 -6.50
N ARG A 23 13.63 -16.36 -7.68
CA ARG A 23 12.47 -16.99 -8.36
C ARG A 23 12.77 -18.35 -8.98
N HIS A 24 14.01 -18.59 -9.41
CA HIS A 24 14.42 -19.92 -9.86
C HIS A 24 14.72 -20.88 -8.69
N ALA A 25 15.09 -20.34 -7.52
CA ALA A 25 15.34 -21.12 -6.31
C ALA A 25 14.06 -21.56 -5.56
N SER A 26 12.86 -21.19 -6.02
CA SER A 26 11.59 -21.62 -5.39
C SER A 26 10.96 -22.86 -6.03
N LYS A 27 11.56 -23.45 -7.07
CA LYS A 27 11.07 -24.69 -7.72
C LYS A 27 11.47 -25.98 -6.99
N GLY A 28 11.49 -25.96 -5.65
CA GLY A 28 11.90 -27.11 -4.84
C GLY A 28 11.87 -26.85 -3.34
N LYS A 29 10.87 -26.10 -2.85
CA LYS A 29 10.63 -25.91 -1.41
C LYS A 29 9.58 -26.91 -0.92
N PRO A 30 9.68 -27.39 0.33
CA PRO A 30 8.80 -28.42 0.88
C PRO A 30 7.33 -27.97 1.02
N ASP A 31 6.43 -28.95 1.00
CA ASP A 31 4.97 -28.83 0.85
C ASP A 31 4.26 -27.99 1.92
N SER A 32 4.90 -27.66 3.04
CA SER A 32 4.29 -26.90 4.14
C SER A 32 4.33 -25.37 3.99
N ARG A 33 5.00 -24.86 2.94
CA ARG A 33 4.87 -23.47 2.48
C ARG A 33 4.21 -23.38 1.11
N ILE A 34 3.39 -24.38 0.78
CA ILE A 34 2.44 -24.32 -0.32
C ILE A 34 1.32 -23.39 0.16
N PRO A 35 1.16 -22.17 -0.40
CA PRO A 35 -0.06 -21.39 -0.17
C PRO A 35 -1.26 -22.32 -0.32
N PHE A 36 -2.17 -22.30 0.67
CA PHE A 36 -3.36 -23.16 0.74
C PHE A 36 -4.10 -23.25 -0.59
N LEU A 37 -4.07 -22.15 -1.35
CA LEU A 37 -4.50 -22.06 -2.74
C LEU A 37 -3.26 -22.13 -3.63
N LEU A 38 -2.94 -23.33 -4.11
CA LEU A 38 -2.01 -23.55 -5.21
C LEU A 38 -2.72 -24.26 -6.36
N ASP A 39 -2.27 -23.94 -7.57
CA ASP A 39 -2.72 -24.55 -8.83
C ASP A 39 -4.25 -24.56 -8.97
N ASP A 40 -4.85 -25.73 -9.10
CA ASP A 40 -6.29 -25.93 -9.37
C ASP A 40 -7.21 -25.23 -8.34
N LYS A 41 -6.73 -25.04 -7.10
CA LYS A 41 -7.48 -24.31 -6.05
C LYS A 41 -7.56 -22.81 -6.32
N ILE A 42 -6.53 -22.23 -6.96
CA ILE A 42 -6.59 -20.83 -7.41
C ILE A 42 -7.57 -20.72 -8.56
N ASP A 43 -7.54 -21.67 -9.50
CA ASP A 43 -8.46 -21.67 -10.65
C ASP A 43 -9.92 -21.75 -10.18
N PHE A 44 -10.21 -22.58 -9.17
CA PHE A 44 -11.51 -22.60 -8.50
C PHE A 44 -11.94 -21.23 -7.96
N CYS A 45 -11.08 -20.57 -7.17
CA CYS A 45 -11.39 -19.24 -6.65
C CYS A 45 -11.53 -18.18 -7.76
N MET A 46 -10.81 -18.33 -8.87
CA MET A 46 -10.89 -17.45 -10.03
C MET A 46 -12.19 -17.65 -10.82
N GLU A 47 -12.69 -18.89 -10.94
CA GLU A 47 -13.97 -19.21 -11.56
C GLU A 47 -15.16 -18.66 -10.75
N LEU A 48 -15.09 -18.76 -9.42
CA LEU A 48 -16.14 -18.24 -8.53
C LEU A 48 -16.16 -16.72 -8.37
N ARG A 49 -15.19 -16.01 -8.96
CA ARG A 49 -15.03 -14.56 -8.80
C ARG A 49 -16.24 -13.75 -9.30
N SER A 50 -16.83 -14.11 -10.44
CA SER A 50 -18.01 -13.38 -10.94
C SER A 50 -19.18 -13.56 -9.98
N THR A 51 -19.39 -14.78 -9.49
CA THR A 51 -20.44 -15.10 -8.53
C THR A 51 -20.25 -14.39 -7.20
N TRP A 52 -19.00 -14.27 -6.72
CA TRP A 52 -18.68 -13.48 -5.54
C TRP A 52 -19.01 -11.99 -5.74
N GLN A 53 -18.65 -11.42 -6.89
CA GLN A 53 -18.95 -10.02 -7.20
C GLN A 53 -20.45 -9.73 -7.25
N ASP A 54 -21.25 -10.68 -7.73
CA ASP A 54 -22.71 -10.56 -7.72
C ASP A 54 -23.26 -10.73 -6.30
N ALA A 55 -22.73 -11.66 -5.50
CA ALA A 55 -23.09 -11.80 -4.09
C ALA A 55 -22.77 -10.54 -3.26
N VAL A 56 -21.68 -9.83 -3.56
CA VAL A 56 -21.35 -8.54 -2.93
C VAL A 56 -22.32 -7.44 -3.33
N LYS A 57 -22.83 -7.43 -4.56
CA LYS A 57 -23.85 -6.44 -4.99
C LYS A 57 -25.21 -6.73 -4.37
N ASP A 58 -25.52 -8.00 -4.20
CA ASP A 58 -26.82 -8.47 -3.71
C ASP A 58 -26.84 -8.65 -2.18
N GLU A 59 -25.77 -8.25 -1.47
CA GLU A 59 -25.62 -8.40 0.00
C GLU A 59 -25.79 -9.86 0.50
N THR A 60 -25.45 -10.84 -0.35
CA THR A 60 -25.58 -12.29 -0.07
C THR A 60 -24.21 -12.97 0.11
N VAL A 61 -23.20 -12.22 0.54
CA VAL A 61 -21.79 -12.68 0.62
C VAL A 61 -21.63 -13.88 1.57
N GLY A 62 -22.35 -13.92 2.68
CA GLY A 62 -22.32 -15.07 3.61
C GLY A 62 -22.77 -16.37 2.96
N SER A 63 -23.87 -16.34 2.19
CA SER A 63 -24.37 -17.48 1.43
C SER A 63 -23.38 -17.94 0.36
N PHE A 64 -22.72 -16.98 -0.31
CA PHE A 64 -21.63 -17.28 -1.24
C PHE A 64 -20.48 -18.02 -0.55
N TYR A 65 -19.99 -17.56 0.61
CA TYR A 65 -18.87 -18.21 1.28
C TYR A 65 -19.25 -19.62 1.76
N ASN A 66 -20.43 -19.78 2.35
CA ASN A 66 -20.91 -21.09 2.78
C ASN A 66 -21.01 -22.08 1.60
N LYS A 67 -21.55 -21.64 0.46
CA LYS A 67 -21.63 -22.48 -0.74
C LYS A 67 -20.25 -22.78 -1.32
N SER A 68 -19.41 -21.76 -1.46
CA SER A 68 -18.09 -21.89 -2.08
C SER A 68 -17.14 -22.75 -1.24
N THR A 69 -17.23 -22.66 0.08
CA THR A 69 -16.49 -23.53 1.01
C THR A 69 -16.94 -24.99 0.86
N ASN A 70 -18.24 -25.25 0.81
CA ASN A 70 -18.75 -26.60 0.55
C ASN A 70 -18.31 -27.13 -0.82
N ASP A 71 -18.44 -26.33 -1.89
CA ASP A 71 -18.03 -26.70 -3.25
C ASP A 71 -16.50 -26.96 -3.31
N PHE A 72 -15.71 -26.14 -2.62
CA PHE A 72 -14.26 -26.31 -2.51
C PHE A 72 -13.91 -27.64 -1.86
N LEU A 73 -14.60 -27.99 -0.78
CA LEU A 73 -14.37 -29.21 -0.04
C LEU A 73 -14.88 -30.45 -0.78
N LEU A 74 -15.95 -30.33 -1.57
CA LEU A 74 -16.38 -31.40 -2.47
C LEU A 74 -15.38 -31.66 -3.60
N GLN A 75 -14.78 -30.61 -4.17
CA GLN A 75 -13.88 -30.72 -5.31
C GLN A 75 -12.46 -31.14 -4.93
N PHE A 76 -11.93 -30.58 -3.84
CA PHE A 76 -10.56 -30.83 -3.38
C PHE A 76 -10.50 -31.82 -2.21
N GLY A 77 -11.66 -32.32 -1.77
CA GLY A 77 -11.85 -33.39 -0.81
C GLY A 77 -12.15 -32.93 0.62
N TYR A 78 -13.07 -33.66 1.25
CA TYR A 78 -13.05 -34.05 2.68
C TYR A 78 -12.79 -35.57 2.72
N PRO A 79 -12.12 -36.15 3.75
CA PRO A 79 -12.37 -37.55 4.06
C PRO A 79 -13.90 -37.75 4.24
N PRO A 80 -14.52 -38.73 3.58
CA PRO A 80 -15.94 -38.68 3.24
C PRO A 80 -16.88 -38.75 4.44
N ARG A 81 -17.97 -37.96 4.46
CA ARG A 81 -19.14 -38.17 5.34
C ARG A 81 -20.51 -38.04 4.65
N LEU A 82 -21.49 -38.67 5.31
CA LEU A 82 -22.91 -38.78 4.98
C LEU A 82 -23.69 -37.47 5.15
N MET A 83 -24.84 -37.43 4.49
CA MET A 83 -25.46 -36.29 3.79
C MET A 83 -26.55 -35.52 4.57
N ASP A 84 -26.49 -35.39 5.89
CA ASP A 84 -27.58 -34.78 6.69
C ASP A 84 -27.09 -33.77 7.76
N TRP A 85 -26.32 -32.75 7.36
CA TRP A 85 -25.97 -31.64 8.26
C TRP A 85 -26.70 -30.35 7.87
N LYS A 86 -27.33 -29.70 8.85
CA LYS A 86 -27.76 -28.30 8.81
C LYS A 86 -27.04 -27.58 9.96
N PRO A 87 -26.38 -26.44 9.72
CA PRO A 87 -25.86 -25.62 10.80
C PRO A 87 -27.01 -25.14 11.67
N ASP A 88 -26.88 -25.28 12.99
CA ASP A 88 -27.70 -24.52 13.93
C ASP A 88 -27.49 -23.03 13.64
N SER A 89 -28.56 -22.25 13.71
CA SER A 89 -28.68 -20.88 13.22
C SER A 89 -27.59 -19.95 13.77
N TRP A 90 -26.70 -19.48 12.90
CA TRP A 90 -25.88 -18.30 13.13
C TRP A 90 -26.64 -17.09 12.62
N ASP A 91 -26.84 -16.08 13.47
CA ASP A 91 -27.62 -14.90 13.16
C ASP A 91 -26.93 -14.08 12.05
N GLU A 92 -27.71 -13.66 11.04
CA GLU A 92 -27.23 -12.83 9.91
C GLU A 92 -26.60 -11.49 10.36
N ASP A 93 -26.84 -11.09 11.61
CA ASP A 93 -26.31 -9.88 12.23
C ASP A 93 -24.79 -9.94 12.53
N ASP A 94 -24.21 -11.12 12.80
CA ASP A 94 -22.76 -11.25 13.00
C ASP A 94 -21.96 -11.12 11.69
N LEU A 95 -22.59 -11.44 10.56
CA LEU A 95 -21.99 -11.28 9.23
C LEU A 95 -21.98 -9.82 8.77
N ASN A 96 -22.93 -9.00 9.27
CA ASN A 96 -23.00 -7.57 8.97
C ASN A 96 -22.17 -6.72 9.95
N ARG A 97 -21.87 -7.21 11.16
CA ARG A 97 -21.00 -6.53 12.14
C ARG A 97 -19.52 -6.54 11.79
N LEU A 98 -19.04 -7.51 11.01
CA LEU A 98 -17.61 -7.63 10.68
C LEU A 98 -17.09 -6.60 9.64
N ASP A 99 -17.95 -5.72 9.12
CA ASP A 99 -17.57 -4.61 8.24
C ASP A 99 -17.54 -3.25 8.96
N GLU A 100 -17.96 -3.18 10.22
CA GLU A 100 -17.91 -2.00 11.09
C GLU A 100 -17.18 -2.37 12.40
N ASP A 101 -15.99 -1.80 12.61
CA ASP A 101 -15.17 -1.81 13.83
C ASP A 101 -13.99 -2.80 13.89
N ASP A 102 -12.82 -2.31 13.42
CA ASP A 102 -11.47 -2.71 13.90
C ASP A 102 -11.24 -2.05 15.28
N GLU A 103 -12.02 -2.40 16.31
CA GLU A 103 -11.63 -2.19 17.70
C GLU A 103 -11.44 -3.56 18.36
N GLU A 104 -10.17 -3.93 18.54
CA GLU A 104 -9.75 -5.12 19.28
C GLU A 104 -10.21 -4.97 20.74
N ASP A 105 -11.22 -5.74 21.14
CA ASP A 105 -11.64 -5.95 22.53
C ASP A 105 -11.10 -7.31 23.00
N ASP A 106 -10.00 -7.27 23.73
CA ASP A 106 -9.32 -8.41 24.32
C ASP A 106 -9.54 -8.44 25.83
N GLY A 107 -10.46 -9.30 26.27
CA GLY A 107 -10.40 -9.80 27.64
C GLY A 107 -11.68 -10.40 28.16
N LEU A 108 -11.85 -11.72 27.98
CA LEU A 108 -12.52 -12.55 28.98
C LEU A 108 -11.90 -13.96 29.01
N ASP A 109 -11.27 -14.25 30.15
CA ASP A 109 -10.90 -15.58 30.62
C ASP A 109 -12.15 -16.39 30.96
N GLU A 110 -12.27 -17.62 30.45
CA GLU A 110 -13.07 -18.66 31.10
C GLU A 110 -12.27 -19.97 31.13
N ASP A 111 -11.68 -20.21 32.32
CA ASP A 111 -11.29 -21.52 32.82
C ASP A 111 -12.51 -22.42 32.98
N ASP A 112 -12.48 -23.64 32.42
CA ASP A 112 -13.08 -24.79 33.09
C ASP A 112 -12.42 -26.10 32.65
N ALA A 113 -11.74 -26.72 33.61
CA ALA A 113 -11.04 -27.99 33.49
C ALA A 113 -12.00 -29.17 33.73
N GLN A 114 -11.95 -30.19 32.88
CA GLN A 114 -12.41 -31.54 33.23
C GLN A 114 -11.38 -32.62 32.88
N GLU A 115 -11.07 -33.42 33.89
CA GLU A 115 -10.19 -34.59 33.89
C GLU A 115 -10.66 -35.69 32.92
N ALA A 116 -9.73 -36.30 32.19
CA ALA A 116 -9.93 -37.60 31.55
C ALA A 116 -8.73 -38.54 31.79
N GLY A 117 -9.00 -39.69 32.41
CA GLY A 117 -8.05 -40.79 32.63
C GLY A 117 -7.78 -41.62 31.36
N PRO A 118 -6.81 -42.55 31.42
CA PRO A 118 -6.21 -43.13 30.22
C PRO A 118 -7.05 -44.29 29.66
N SER A 119 -7.38 -44.22 28.37
CA SER A 119 -8.03 -45.30 27.62
C SER A 119 -7.24 -45.64 26.36
N THR A 120 -6.89 -46.93 26.23
CA THR A 120 -6.20 -47.53 25.08
C THR A 120 -7.19 -48.07 24.03
N ARG A 121 -6.95 -47.73 22.74
CA ARG A 121 -7.54 -48.19 21.44
C ARG A 121 -8.64 -47.30 20.83
N PRO A 122 -8.91 -47.40 19.50
CA PRO A 122 -8.06 -47.23 18.31
C PRO A 122 -8.56 -46.06 17.42
N LEU A 123 -7.71 -45.53 16.51
CA LEU A 123 -7.97 -44.39 15.63
C LEU A 123 -9.36 -44.37 14.95
N GLN A 124 -10.22 -43.46 15.38
CA GLN A 124 -11.43 -42.95 14.71
C GLN A 124 -11.36 -41.41 14.80
N CYS A 125 -11.33 -40.70 13.67
CA CYS A 125 -11.46 -39.23 13.64
C CYS A 125 -12.80 -38.81 14.26
N GLY A 126 -12.73 -37.87 15.20
CA GLY A 126 -13.90 -37.34 15.90
C GLY A 126 -14.70 -36.36 15.03
N PRO A 127 -15.94 -36.01 15.42
CA PRO A 127 -16.70 -34.93 14.80
C PRO A 127 -16.11 -33.53 15.07
N ALA A 128 -15.27 -33.35 16.09
CA ALA A 128 -14.61 -32.07 16.39
C ALA A 128 -13.59 -31.67 15.31
N ASP A 129 -12.78 -32.63 14.84
CA ASP A 129 -11.76 -32.41 13.81
C ASP A 129 -12.35 -31.89 12.48
N THR A 130 -13.64 -32.16 12.21
CA THR A 130 -14.30 -31.72 10.97
C THR A 130 -14.80 -30.28 10.99
N GLU A 131 -15.03 -29.72 12.17
CA GLU A 131 -15.52 -28.33 12.31
C GLU A 131 -14.38 -27.33 12.17
N GLU A 132 -13.22 -27.63 12.79
CA GLU A 132 -12.00 -26.82 12.66
C GLU A 132 -11.50 -26.77 11.21
N GLU A 133 -11.57 -27.88 10.47
CA GLU A 133 -11.20 -27.92 9.06
C GLU A 133 -12.14 -27.08 8.18
N LEU A 134 -13.44 -27.06 8.51
CA LEU A 134 -14.44 -26.27 7.79
C LEU A 134 -14.21 -24.77 8.01
N ASP A 135 -14.01 -24.37 9.26
CA ASP A 135 -13.70 -22.99 9.62
C ASP A 135 -12.36 -22.54 9.01
N ALA A 136 -11.34 -23.40 9.03
CA ALA A 136 -10.06 -23.12 8.40
C ALA A 136 -10.16 -22.96 6.87
N ALA A 137 -10.98 -23.78 6.19
CA ALA A 137 -11.21 -23.63 4.75
C ALA A 137 -12.01 -22.36 4.44
N TRP A 138 -13.04 -22.07 5.24
CA TRP A 138 -13.89 -20.90 5.12
C TRP A 138 -13.09 -19.60 5.30
N LYS A 139 -12.31 -19.47 6.38
CA LYS A 139 -11.41 -18.33 6.63
C LYS A 139 -10.45 -18.08 5.47
N LYS A 140 -9.84 -19.14 4.93
CA LYS A 140 -8.89 -19.02 3.82
C LYS A 140 -9.54 -18.60 2.51
N ILE A 141 -10.79 -19.02 2.25
CA ILE A 141 -11.56 -18.57 1.08
C ILE A 141 -11.93 -17.09 1.25
N ILE A 142 -12.40 -16.68 2.43
CA ILE A 142 -12.68 -15.27 2.76
C ILE A 142 -11.45 -14.40 2.55
N ASP A 143 -10.33 -14.79 3.15
CA ASP A 143 -9.07 -14.05 3.06
C ASP A 143 -8.61 -13.90 1.61
N TRP A 144 -8.78 -14.92 0.79
CA TRP A 144 -8.43 -14.82 -0.61
C TRP A 144 -9.29 -13.81 -1.35
N PHE A 145 -10.62 -13.86 -1.20
CA PHE A 145 -11.53 -12.93 -1.87
C PHE A 145 -11.35 -11.49 -1.36
N ARG A 146 -11.17 -11.28 -0.05
CA ARG A 146 -10.86 -9.98 0.55
C ARG A 146 -9.57 -9.39 -0.02
N ASN A 147 -8.49 -10.18 -0.04
CA ASN A 147 -7.18 -9.72 -0.52
C ASN A 147 -7.07 -9.56 -2.05
N ASN A 148 -7.95 -10.24 -2.80
CA ASN A 148 -7.97 -10.24 -4.27
C ASN A 148 -9.16 -9.48 -4.88
N ARG A 149 -9.98 -8.78 -4.08
CA ARG A 149 -11.12 -7.94 -4.50
C ARG A 149 -10.77 -6.97 -5.65
N ASN A 150 -9.54 -6.44 -5.63
CA ASN A 150 -9.09 -5.38 -6.54
C ASN A 150 -8.19 -5.85 -7.69
N SER A 151 -7.93 -7.16 -7.85
CA SER A 151 -7.07 -7.68 -8.92
C SER A 151 -7.87 -8.05 -10.18
N THR A 152 -8.58 -7.08 -10.76
CA THR A 152 -9.38 -7.24 -12.00
C THR A 152 -8.55 -7.34 -13.29
N GLY A 153 -7.23 -7.53 -13.21
CA GLY A 153 -6.37 -7.71 -14.38
C GLY A 153 -5.72 -9.08 -14.38
N ALA A 154 -6.25 -10.01 -15.17
CA ALA A 154 -5.55 -11.24 -15.53
C ALA A 154 -4.26 -10.86 -16.28
N GLY A 155 -3.11 -11.06 -15.62
CA GLY A 155 -1.80 -10.87 -16.22
C GLY A 155 -1.06 -9.63 -15.73
N THR A 156 -0.49 -9.71 -14.53
CA THR A 156 0.92 -9.45 -14.24
C THR A 156 1.09 -9.42 -12.72
N GLY A 157 2.03 -10.23 -12.23
CA GLY A 157 2.31 -10.34 -10.80
C GLY A 157 2.48 -8.95 -10.18
N ARG A 158 1.85 -8.78 -9.02
CA ARG A 158 1.90 -7.59 -8.17
C ARG A 158 3.36 -7.34 -7.76
N VAL A 159 4.15 -6.73 -8.65
CA VAL A 159 5.27 -5.93 -8.20
C VAL A 159 4.60 -4.82 -7.39
N LYS A 160 4.88 -4.75 -6.09
CA LYS A 160 4.71 -3.52 -5.30
C LYS A 160 5.64 -2.45 -5.90
N THR A 161 5.48 -2.11 -7.18
CA THR A 161 5.73 -0.75 -7.59
C THR A 161 4.63 0.01 -6.89
N ALA A 162 4.93 0.51 -5.68
CA ALA A 162 4.39 1.80 -5.28
C ALA A 162 4.38 2.60 -6.57
N SER A 163 3.17 2.84 -7.09
CA SER A 163 3.01 3.46 -8.40
C SER A 163 3.87 4.72 -8.38
N ALA A 164 4.43 5.14 -9.51
CA ALA A 164 5.24 6.36 -9.52
C ALA A 164 4.50 7.53 -8.82
N LEU A 165 3.16 7.49 -8.88
CA LEU A 165 2.22 8.28 -8.09
C LEU A 165 2.36 8.11 -6.57
N SER A 166 2.33 6.90 -6.01
CA SER A 166 2.56 6.66 -4.57
C SER A 166 3.88 7.29 -4.13
N LYS A 167 4.97 7.09 -4.89
CA LYS A 167 6.27 7.71 -4.54
C LYS A 167 6.27 9.24 -4.65
N GLN A 168 5.47 9.80 -5.55
CA GLN A 168 5.29 11.25 -5.67
C GLN A 168 4.43 11.80 -4.54
N PHE A 169 3.41 11.06 -4.11
CA PHE A 169 2.64 11.39 -2.90
C PHE A 169 3.50 11.26 -1.66
N ASP A 170 4.28 10.20 -1.53
CA ASP A 170 5.24 10.01 -0.45
C ASP A 170 6.20 11.22 -0.43
N SER A 171 6.71 11.68 -1.58
CA SER A 171 7.54 12.89 -1.64
C SER A 171 6.83 14.20 -1.28
N ILE A 172 5.50 14.30 -1.47
CA ILE A 172 4.71 15.47 -1.05
C ILE A 172 4.38 15.39 0.44
N VAL A 173 4.06 14.18 0.91
CA VAL A 173 3.83 13.85 2.32
C VAL A 173 5.12 14.06 3.11
N ASP A 174 6.28 13.75 2.54
CA ASP A 174 7.61 14.00 3.13
C ASP A 174 7.89 15.50 3.33
N MET A 175 7.19 16.40 2.62
CA MET A 175 7.28 17.85 2.85
C MET A 175 6.39 18.32 4.01
N VAL A 176 5.42 17.51 4.42
CA VAL A 176 4.57 17.80 5.57
C VAL A 176 5.22 17.15 6.80
N PRO A 177 5.51 17.90 7.87
CA PRO A 177 5.95 17.29 9.12
C PRO A 177 4.97 16.17 9.49
N VAL A 178 5.48 14.97 9.74
CA VAL A 178 4.63 13.84 10.15
C VAL A 178 4.37 13.99 11.64
N LYS A 179 3.11 13.95 12.05
CA LYS A 179 2.75 13.98 13.47
C LYS A 179 3.36 12.74 14.15
N PRO A 180 4.20 12.90 15.20
CA PRO A 180 4.72 11.78 15.98
C PRO A 180 3.58 10.91 16.48
N ARG A 181 3.80 9.59 16.49
CA ARG A 181 2.89 8.63 17.11
C ARG A 181 3.46 8.27 18.48
N CYS A 182 2.61 8.20 19.50
CA CYS A 182 3.02 7.64 20.78
C CYS A 182 3.37 6.16 20.53
N GLN A 183 4.59 5.77 20.89
CA GLN A 183 5.02 4.38 20.77
C GLN A 183 4.40 3.59 21.92
N HIS A 184 3.89 2.40 21.63
CA HIS A 184 3.49 1.48 22.68
C HIS A 184 4.70 1.14 23.57
N GLU A 185 4.50 0.94 24.87
CA GLU A 185 5.57 0.69 25.82
C GLU A 185 6.46 -0.50 25.38
N ASP A 186 5.86 -1.56 24.85
CA ASP A 186 6.58 -2.73 24.35
C ASP A 186 7.46 -2.43 23.12
N GLN A 187 6.98 -1.56 22.22
CA GLN A 187 7.74 -1.17 21.04
C GLN A 187 8.94 -0.31 21.43
N TYR A 188 8.74 0.61 22.38
CA TYR A 188 9.81 1.43 22.93
C TYR A 188 10.84 0.55 23.66
N PHE A 189 10.37 -0.38 24.49
CA PHE A 189 11.21 -1.34 25.18
C PHE A 189 12.03 -2.18 24.20
N SER A 190 11.36 -2.78 23.21
CA SER A 190 12.03 -3.58 22.18
C SER A 190 13.04 -2.74 21.40
N THR A 191 12.77 -1.46 21.14
CA THR A 191 13.70 -0.62 20.38
C THR A 191 14.94 -0.25 21.20
N LYS A 192 14.77 0.04 22.49
CA LYS A 192 15.84 0.54 23.37
C LYS A 192 16.65 -0.58 24.03
N TYR A 193 15.99 -1.65 24.46
CA TYR A 193 16.58 -2.68 25.34
C TYR A 193 16.74 -4.05 24.69
N TYR A 194 16.09 -4.34 23.56
CA TYR A 194 16.25 -5.65 22.90
C TYR A 194 17.71 -5.94 22.55
N GLU A 195 18.38 -5.02 21.87
CA GLU A 195 19.78 -5.20 21.47
C GLU A 195 20.73 -5.43 22.66
N PRO A 196 20.73 -4.59 23.73
CA PRO A 196 21.65 -4.77 24.86
C PRO A 196 21.28 -5.91 25.81
N MET A 197 20.00 -6.22 26.01
CA MET A 197 19.56 -7.15 27.05
C MET A 197 19.09 -8.50 26.49
N VAL A 198 18.25 -8.47 25.45
CA VAL A 198 17.54 -9.67 24.99
C VAL A 198 18.33 -10.40 23.89
N LYS A 199 18.95 -9.66 22.96
CA LYS A 199 19.48 -10.23 21.72
C LYS A 199 20.63 -11.20 21.94
N ALA A 200 21.55 -10.92 22.86
CA ALA A 200 22.67 -11.81 23.14
C ALA A 200 22.19 -13.15 23.71
N LEU A 201 21.26 -13.10 24.66
CA LEU A 201 20.63 -14.28 25.26
C LEU A 201 19.80 -15.04 24.22
N PHE A 202 18.95 -14.32 23.49
CA PHE A 202 18.14 -14.88 22.42
C PHE A 202 19.01 -15.58 21.37
N ASN A 203 20.08 -14.96 20.89
CA ASN A 203 20.98 -15.59 19.91
C ASN A 203 21.66 -16.83 20.49
N SER A 204 22.09 -16.80 21.75
CA SER A 204 22.68 -17.95 22.42
C SER A 204 21.67 -19.11 22.51
N HIS A 205 20.43 -18.83 22.91
CA HIS A 205 19.37 -19.85 22.99
C HIS A 205 19.01 -20.36 21.60
N PHE A 206 18.87 -19.46 20.64
CA PHE A 206 18.58 -19.78 19.26
C PHE A 206 19.66 -20.66 18.62
N GLU A 207 20.94 -20.42 18.94
CA GLU A 207 22.05 -21.28 18.51
C GLU A 207 21.94 -22.69 19.12
N VAL A 208 21.67 -22.81 20.42
CA VAL A 208 21.49 -24.11 21.09
C VAL A 208 20.34 -24.89 20.46
N ILE A 209 19.19 -24.25 20.27
CA ILE A 209 18.00 -24.84 19.65
C ILE A 209 18.28 -25.25 18.20
N SER A 210 18.96 -24.38 17.45
CA SER A 210 19.35 -24.67 16.07
C SER A 210 20.26 -25.89 15.99
N LEU A 211 21.17 -26.08 16.95
CA LEU A 211 22.05 -27.25 17.02
C LEU A 211 21.29 -28.51 17.44
N MET A 212 20.40 -28.44 18.44
CA MET A 212 19.55 -29.57 18.83
C MET A 212 18.66 -30.04 17.69
N TRP A 213 18.08 -29.09 16.96
CA TRP A 213 17.29 -29.35 15.76
C TRP A 213 18.13 -30.00 14.65
N GLN A 214 19.34 -29.50 14.39
CA GLN A 214 20.25 -30.15 13.43
C GLN A 214 20.62 -31.58 13.84
N ALA A 215 20.79 -31.83 15.14
CA ALA A 215 21.11 -33.15 15.68
C ALA A 215 19.94 -34.13 15.56
N SER A 216 18.69 -33.68 15.81
CA SER A 216 17.50 -34.54 15.66
C SER A 216 17.31 -34.96 14.21
N GLN A 217 17.54 -34.06 13.24
CA GLN A 217 17.52 -34.38 11.81
C GLN A 217 18.60 -35.40 11.39
N CYS A 218 19.72 -35.50 12.12
CA CYS A 218 20.76 -36.49 11.83
C CYS A 218 20.42 -37.89 12.38
N SER A 219 19.47 -37.99 13.30
CA SER A 219 19.11 -39.25 13.98
C SER A 219 17.96 -40.03 13.33
N SER A 220 17.19 -39.41 12.42
CA SER A 220 16.16 -40.10 11.65
C SER A 220 16.78 -40.77 10.42
N ASP A 221 16.56 -42.08 10.28
CA ASP A 221 17.00 -42.85 9.10
C ASP A 221 15.76 -43.28 8.30
N PRO A 222 15.49 -42.70 7.12
CA PRO A 222 16.25 -41.67 6.40
C PRO A 222 15.95 -40.23 6.89
N PRO A 223 16.91 -39.29 6.78
CA PRO A 223 16.72 -37.92 7.21
C PRO A 223 15.72 -37.21 6.30
N ASP A 224 14.51 -37.02 6.81
CA ASP A 224 13.50 -36.22 6.14
C ASP A 224 13.82 -34.73 6.32
N LEU A 225 14.62 -34.21 5.39
CA LEU A 225 14.98 -32.79 5.31
C LEU A 225 13.78 -31.88 5.00
N THR A 226 12.59 -32.45 4.75
CA THR A 226 11.36 -31.73 4.45
C THR A 226 10.38 -31.67 5.62
N ALA A 227 10.58 -32.49 6.65
CA ALA A 227 9.78 -32.47 7.85
C ALA A 227 9.98 -31.13 8.59
N LEU A 228 8.90 -30.36 8.72
CA LEU A 228 8.86 -29.28 9.68
C LEU A 228 8.98 -29.87 11.10
N PRO A 229 9.47 -29.09 12.07
CA PRO A 229 9.32 -29.44 13.48
C PRO A 229 7.85 -29.77 13.75
N SER A 230 7.59 -30.86 14.47
CA SER A 230 6.23 -31.10 14.97
C SER A 230 5.86 -29.98 15.93
N GLU A 231 4.57 -29.74 16.10
CA GLU A 231 4.08 -28.76 17.08
C GLU A 231 4.61 -29.08 18.49
N ASP A 232 4.70 -30.37 18.84
CA ASP A 232 5.33 -30.86 20.06
C ASP A 232 6.82 -30.51 20.16
N ASP A 233 7.58 -30.58 19.05
CA ASP A 233 8.99 -30.16 19.03
C ASP A 233 9.10 -28.64 19.23
N VAL A 234 8.21 -27.85 18.65
CA VAL A 234 8.18 -26.40 18.83
C VAL A 234 7.82 -26.04 20.27
N HIS A 235 6.82 -26.71 20.86
CA HIS A 235 6.42 -26.53 22.24
C HIS A 235 7.50 -26.98 23.23
N ALA A 236 8.14 -28.12 23.00
CA ALA A 236 9.25 -28.57 23.84
C ALA A 236 10.44 -27.59 23.77
N LEU A 237 10.75 -27.07 22.58
CA LEU A 237 11.76 -26.04 22.41
C LEU A 237 11.36 -24.71 23.06
N ALA A 238 10.09 -24.31 22.99
CA ALA A 238 9.59 -23.09 23.62
C ALA A 238 9.54 -23.19 25.15
N ALA A 239 9.11 -24.34 25.69
CA ALA A 239 9.03 -24.63 27.12
C ALA A 239 10.43 -24.63 27.78
N ILE A 240 11.46 -25.10 27.07
CA ILE A 240 12.87 -25.03 27.53
C ILE A 240 13.33 -23.57 27.70
N ILE A 241 12.73 -22.60 27.00
CA ILE A 241 13.22 -21.22 26.96
C ILE A 241 12.54 -20.31 27.99
N PHE A 242 11.27 -20.55 28.35
CA PHE A 242 10.47 -19.51 29.00
C PHE A 242 9.78 -19.86 30.33
N GLU A 243 9.40 -21.12 30.59
CA GLU A 243 8.53 -21.41 31.74
C GLU A 243 9.26 -21.51 33.08
N ASP A 244 10.54 -21.91 33.09
CA ASP A 244 11.35 -22.03 34.31
C ASP A 244 12.59 -21.11 34.32
N ASP A 245 12.73 -20.23 33.33
CA ASP A 245 13.89 -19.35 33.26
C ASP A 245 13.77 -18.23 34.30
N THR A 246 14.27 -18.52 35.51
CA THR A 246 14.42 -17.54 36.60
C THR A 246 15.15 -16.27 36.15
N LEU A 247 15.93 -16.33 35.06
CA LEU A 247 16.53 -15.17 34.44
C LEU A 247 15.49 -14.31 33.72
N PHE A 248 14.58 -14.91 32.94
CA PHE A 248 13.49 -14.18 32.29
C PHE A 248 12.54 -13.58 33.32
N ALA A 249 12.11 -14.36 34.31
CA ALA A 249 11.26 -13.86 35.39
C ALA A 249 11.96 -12.73 36.18
N ARG A 250 13.27 -12.82 36.43
CA ARG A 250 14.03 -11.75 37.07
C ARG A 250 14.17 -10.52 36.19
N ILE A 251 14.48 -10.68 34.90
CA ILE A 251 14.56 -9.58 33.93
C ILE A 251 13.20 -8.90 33.79
N TYR A 252 12.12 -9.66 33.79
CA TYR A 252 10.74 -9.18 33.73
C TYR A 252 10.33 -8.44 35.02
N ASN A 253 10.73 -8.94 36.19
CA ASN A 253 10.48 -8.27 37.47
C ASN A 253 11.34 -7.01 37.66
N ASP A 254 12.62 -7.05 37.26
CA ASP A 254 13.49 -5.87 37.21
C ASP A 254 12.91 -4.84 36.22
N TRP A 255 12.40 -5.32 35.07
CA TRP A 255 11.69 -4.50 34.09
C TRP A 255 10.40 -3.89 34.65
N LEU A 256 9.58 -4.62 35.42
CA LEU A 256 8.36 -4.09 36.04
C LEU A 256 8.64 -2.94 37.00
N GLN A 257 9.80 -2.94 37.69
CA GLN A 257 10.21 -1.80 38.51
C GLN A 257 10.65 -0.63 37.65
N ASP A 258 11.42 -0.91 36.58
CA ASP A 258 11.83 0.10 35.60
C ASP A 258 10.67 0.59 34.73
N TYR A 259 9.54 -0.13 34.68
CA TYR A 259 8.40 0.14 33.79
C TYR A 259 7.75 1.49 34.06
N ARG A 260 7.69 1.91 35.33
CA ARG A 260 7.19 3.25 35.67
C ARG A 260 8.10 4.34 35.09
N THR A 261 9.41 4.15 35.24
CA THR A 261 10.42 5.05 34.66
C THR A 261 10.40 4.98 33.13
N LEU A 262 10.17 3.80 32.56
CA LEU A 262 10.05 3.59 31.12
C LEU A 262 8.86 4.36 30.54
N LYS A 263 7.71 4.28 31.20
CA LYS A 263 6.50 5.00 30.79
C LYS A 263 6.73 6.52 30.84
N GLU A 264 7.32 7.02 31.92
CA GLU A 264 7.72 8.43 32.00
C GLU A 264 8.71 8.80 30.88
N GLU A 265 9.69 7.95 30.55
CA GLU A 265 10.61 8.18 29.44
C GLU A 265 9.93 8.16 28.06
N VAL A 266 8.94 7.28 27.85
CA VAL A 266 8.14 7.20 26.62
C VAL A 266 7.34 8.49 26.45
N ASP A 267 6.63 8.91 27.49
CA ASP A 267 5.84 10.14 27.49
C ASP A 267 6.75 11.36 27.28
N ASP A 268 7.88 11.45 27.98
CA ASP A 268 8.89 12.51 27.81
C ASP A 268 9.48 12.56 26.39
N THR A 269 9.64 11.40 25.75
CA THR A 269 10.16 11.32 24.38
C THR A 269 9.09 11.79 23.40
N TYR A 270 7.85 11.33 23.58
CA TYR A 270 6.71 11.74 22.78
C TYR A 270 6.46 13.24 22.88
N ASP A 271 6.50 13.82 24.08
CA ASP A 271 6.33 15.25 24.31
C ASP A 271 7.43 16.07 23.60
N LYS A 272 8.69 15.63 23.67
CA LYS A 272 9.80 16.27 22.94
C LYS A 272 9.62 16.20 21.42
N ASP A 273 9.17 15.06 20.91
CA ASP A 273 8.91 14.88 19.48
C ASP A 273 7.71 15.73 19.03
N MET A 274 6.67 15.83 19.87
CA MET A 274 5.52 16.70 19.64
C MET A 274 5.90 18.17 19.66
N ASP A 275 6.77 18.62 20.57
CA ASP A 275 7.30 19.98 20.59
C ASP A 275 8.11 20.29 19.31
N GLN A 276 8.91 19.34 18.83
CA GLN A 276 9.63 19.48 17.56
C GLN A 276 8.67 19.56 16.38
N TYR A 277 7.64 18.71 16.36
CA TYR A 277 6.60 18.76 15.35
C TYR A 277 5.88 20.10 15.35
N CYS A 278 5.48 20.62 16.51
CA CYS A 278 4.89 21.94 16.65
C CYS A 278 5.81 23.03 16.10
N LYS A 279 7.11 23.01 16.43
CA LYS A 279 8.09 23.94 15.87
C LYS A 279 8.22 23.83 14.35
N LEU A 280 8.18 22.62 13.79
CA LEU A 280 8.23 22.43 12.34
C LEU A 280 6.97 22.92 11.64
N VAL A 281 5.79 22.71 12.25
CA VAL A 281 4.51 23.23 11.75
C VAL A 281 4.49 24.76 11.84
N GLU A 282 4.97 25.33 12.94
CA GLU A 282 5.13 26.77 13.12
C GLU A 282 6.13 27.36 12.12
N ALA A 283 7.30 26.74 11.93
CA ALA A 283 8.29 27.14 10.93
C ALA A 283 7.76 27.03 9.49
N ALA A 284 6.93 26.02 9.20
CA ALA A 284 6.23 25.91 7.92
C ALA A 284 5.12 26.97 7.75
N ASN A 285 4.65 27.54 8.86
CA ASN A 285 3.69 28.63 8.93
C ASN A 285 4.33 30.01 9.10
N GLU A 286 5.65 30.10 9.33
CA GLU A 286 6.39 31.36 9.31
C GLU A 286 6.14 32.09 7.99
N GLU A 287 6.24 33.44 8.03
CA GLU A 287 5.84 34.34 6.95
C GLU A 287 6.28 33.82 5.58
N LYS A 288 5.32 33.21 4.87
CA LYS A 288 5.51 32.72 3.52
C LYS A 288 5.85 33.92 2.66
N THR A 289 7.10 34.01 2.25
CA THR A 289 7.58 35.11 1.42
C THR A 289 6.87 35.10 0.06
N PRO A 290 6.77 36.24 -0.64
CA PRO A 290 6.23 36.27 -2.01
C PRO A 290 6.86 35.21 -2.93
N GLU A 291 8.17 34.99 -2.79
CA GLU A 291 8.94 34.01 -3.55
C GLU A 291 8.54 32.57 -3.23
N TYR A 292 8.18 32.28 -1.97
CA TYR A 292 7.64 30.98 -1.61
C TYR A 292 6.32 30.69 -2.34
N TYR A 293 5.38 31.64 -2.33
CA TYR A 293 4.09 31.47 -3.00
C TYR A 293 4.25 31.30 -4.50
N ASP A 294 5.10 32.10 -5.13
CA ASP A 294 5.37 31.97 -6.56
C ASP A 294 6.04 30.64 -6.92
N ARG A 295 7.01 30.18 -6.12
CA ARG A 295 7.62 28.87 -6.29
C ARG A 295 6.58 27.76 -6.17
N MET A 296 5.73 27.79 -5.13
CA MET A 296 4.68 26.79 -4.95
C MET A 296 3.65 26.85 -6.08
N TRP A 297 3.27 28.04 -6.52
CA TRP A 297 2.37 28.24 -7.65
C TRP A 297 2.97 27.66 -8.93
N SER A 298 4.23 27.93 -9.22
CA SER A 298 4.99 27.38 -10.35
C SER A 298 5.08 25.86 -10.29
N GLN A 299 5.31 25.30 -9.10
CA GLN A 299 5.44 23.85 -8.89
C GLN A 299 4.10 23.10 -8.84
N ALA A 300 2.98 23.76 -8.59
CA ALA A 300 1.66 23.12 -8.40
C ALA A 300 1.29 22.10 -9.50
N ALA A 301 1.66 22.36 -10.75
CA ALA A 301 1.38 21.45 -11.86
C ALA A 301 2.12 20.10 -11.73
N TYR A 302 3.34 20.08 -11.20
CA TYR A 302 4.12 18.86 -11.03
C TYR A 302 3.48 17.90 -10.03
N PHE A 303 2.84 18.43 -8.98
CA PHE A 303 2.20 17.64 -7.93
C PHE A 303 0.76 17.25 -8.28
N LEU A 304 0.01 18.16 -8.92
CA LEU A 304 -1.42 17.95 -9.19
C LEU A 304 -1.70 17.17 -10.47
N TYR A 305 -0.80 17.20 -11.45
CA TYR A 305 -1.01 16.46 -12.70
C TYR A 305 -1.05 14.93 -12.49
N PRO A 306 -0.11 14.32 -11.74
CA PRO A 306 -0.19 12.90 -11.42
C PRO A 306 -1.49 12.53 -10.70
N PHE A 307 -1.94 13.37 -9.76
CA PHE A 307 -3.21 13.17 -9.06
C PHE A 307 -4.41 13.19 -10.02
N ALA A 308 -4.47 14.20 -10.91
CA ALA A 308 -5.52 14.30 -11.92
C ALA A 308 -5.54 13.08 -12.85
N GLU A 309 -4.37 12.58 -13.29
CA GLU A 309 -4.29 11.34 -14.07
C GLU A 309 -4.77 10.11 -13.29
N HIS A 310 -4.46 10.04 -12.00
CA HIS A 310 -4.91 8.93 -11.17
C HIS A 310 -6.44 8.90 -11.08
N LEU A 311 -7.05 10.06 -10.79
CA LEU A 311 -8.51 10.21 -10.77
C LEU A 311 -9.11 9.86 -12.14
N GLN A 312 -8.52 10.34 -13.23
CA GLN A 312 -8.99 10.03 -14.58
C GLN A 312 -8.95 8.53 -14.87
N LYS A 313 -7.86 7.84 -14.51
CA LYS A 313 -7.72 6.39 -14.70
C LYS A 313 -8.70 5.59 -13.83
N LYS A 314 -8.94 6.03 -12.59
CA LYS A 314 -9.83 5.34 -11.65
C LYS A 314 -11.31 5.55 -11.95
N LEU A 315 -11.69 6.77 -12.33
CA LEU A 315 -13.09 7.13 -12.55
C LEU A 315 -13.51 7.03 -14.02
N GLY A 316 -12.56 6.90 -14.95
CA GLY A 316 -12.85 6.96 -16.39
C GLY A 316 -13.33 8.34 -16.86
N ALA A 317 -13.19 9.37 -16.03
CA ALA A 317 -13.69 10.72 -16.28
C ALA A 317 -12.58 11.68 -16.72
N CYS A 318 -12.94 12.73 -17.49
CA CYS A 318 -12.05 13.86 -17.71
C CYS A 318 -11.95 14.69 -16.42
N VAL A 319 -10.74 14.93 -15.94
CA VAL A 319 -10.48 15.62 -14.67
C VAL A 319 -9.81 16.97 -14.95
N SER A 320 -10.35 18.03 -14.36
CA SER A 320 -9.79 19.38 -14.42
C SER A 320 -9.67 19.94 -13.02
N ILE A 321 -8.45 20.29 -12.61
CA ILE A 321 -8.15 20.96 -11.34
C ILE A 321 -7.84 22.41 -11.65
N LEU A 322 -8.57 23.32 -11.00
CA LEU A 322 -8.47 24.76 -11.21
C LEU A 322 -8.03 25.43 -9.91
N LEU A 323 -6.94 26.17 -9.97
CA LEU A 323 -6.42 26.96 -8.86
C LEU A 323 -6.51 28.44 -9.21
N THR A 324 -6.87 29.27 -8.26
CA THR A 324 -6.84 30.74 -8.38
C THR A 324 -6.06 31.31 -7.21
N ALA A 325 -5.11 32.19 -7.49
CA ALA A 325 -4.30 32.86 -6.49
C ALA A 325 -3.71 34.17 -7.05
N PRO A 326 -3.25 35.08 -6.18
CA PRO A 326 -2.40 36.19 -6.61
C PRO A 326 -1.10 35.66 -7.25
N VAL A 327 -0.77 36.13 -8.44
CA VAL A 327 0.45 35.74 -9.17
C VAL A 327 1.53 36.80 -8.97
N GLY A 328 2.66 36.41 -8.38
CA GLY A 328 3.72 37.34 -8.01
C GLY A 328 4.35 38.05 -9.20
N GLU A 329 4.64 37.31 -10.28
CA GLU A 329 5.15 37.86 -11.54
C GLU A 329 4.21 38.92 -12.17
N ASN A 330 2.90 38.78 -11.96
CA ASN A 330 1.88 39.71 -12.46
C ASN A 330 1.50 40.77 -11.43
N ARG A 331 2.43 41.17 -10.56
CA ARG A 331 2.23 42.21 -9.54
C ARG A 331 1.00 41.94 -8.65
N GLY A 332 0.79 40.68 -8.27
CA GLY A 332 -0.32 40.28 -7.39
C GLY A 332 -1.68 40.24 -8.08
N ALA A 333 -1.74 40.34 -9.42
CA ALA A 333 -2.97 40.11 -10.15
C ALA A 333 -3.45 38.67 -9.93
N ILE A 334 -4.77 38.50 -9.80
CA ILE A 334 -5.37 37.17 -9.67
C ILE A 334 -5.22 36.43 -11.00
N GLY A 335 -4.54 35.29 -10.95
CA GLY A 335 -4.39 34.40 -12.09
C GLY A 335 -4.99 33.03 -11.80
N MET A 336 -5.29 32.30 -12.86
CA MET A 336 -5.76 30.92 -12.80
C MET A 336 -4.68 29.98 -13.31
N LYS A 337 -4.43 28.90 -12.58
CA LYS A 337 -3.65 27.75 -13.06
C LYS A 337 -4.58 26.56 -13.21
N SER A 338 -4.54 25.92 -14.37
CA SER A 338 -5.39 24.78 -14.69
C SER A 338 -4.54 23.56 -15.01
N ILE A 339 -4.97 22.42 -14.49
CA ILE A 339 -4.38 21.11 -14.75
C ILE A 339 -5.48 20.20 -15.29
N HIS A 340 -5.24 19.62 -16.47
CA HIS A 340 -6.23 18.77 -17.16
C HIS A 340 -5.66 17.39 -17.45
N ALA A 341 -6.39 16.35 -17.03
CA ALA A 341 -6.13 14.95 -17.32
C ALA A 341 -7.33 14.32 -18.03
N GLY A 342 -7.03 13.45 -18.99
CA GLY A 342 -8.01 12.89 -19.92
C GLY A 342 -8.18 13.72 -21.19
N THR A 343 -8.76 13.07 -22.19
CA THR A 343 -9.03 13.61 -23.51
C THR A 343 -10.45 13.22 -23.90
N MET A 344 -11.13 14.05 -24.68
CA MET A 344 -12.45 13.65 -25.17
C MET A 344 -12.34 12.41 -26.07
N SER A 345 -13.42 11.64 -26.15
CA SER A 345 -13.54 10.45 -27.00
C SER A 345 -13.59 10.76 -28.51
N ASN A 346 -13.58 12.04 -28.89
CA ASN A 346 -13.60 12.43 -30.30
C ASN A 346 -12.27 12.11 -31.00
N VAL A 347 -12.31 12.08 -32.34
CA VAL A 347 -11.15 11.74 -33.20
C VAL A 347 -9.93 12.63 -32.94
N ARG A 348 -10.13 13.83 -32.39
CA ARG A 348 -9.05 14.78 -32.11
C ARG A 348 -8.39 14.57 -30.75
N SER A 349 -9.03 13.82 -29.84
CA SER A 349 -8.56 13.57 -28.47
C SER A 349 -8.03 14.83 -27.77
N LEU A 350 -8.75 15.94 -27.92
CA LEU A 350 -8.34 17.22 -27.35
C LEU A 350 -8.66 17.26 -25.86
N LYS A 351 -7.86 18.01 -25.11
CA LYS A 351 -8.19 18.43 -23.76
C LYS A 351 -9.31 19.47 -23.81
N TRP A 352 -10.04 19.62 -22.71
CA TRP A 352 -11.20 20.53 -22.66
C TRP A 352 -10.84 21.97 -23.03
N ASN A 353 -9.71 22.48 -22.51
CA ASN A 353 -9.22 23.83 -22.79
C ASN A 353 -8.90 24.07 -24.27
N ASP A 354 -8.44 23.04 -24.99
CA ASP A 354 -8.12 23.14 -26.42
C ASP A 354 -9.37 22.98 -27.31
N ALA A 355 -10.35 22.23 -26.81
CA ALA A 355 -11.57 21.91 -27.54
C ALA A 355 -12.62 23.00 -27.50
N ASN A 356 -12.75 23.66 -26.35
CA ASN A 356 -13.68 24.75 -26.13
C ASN A 356 -12.93 25.93 -25.52
N TRP A 357 -12.06 26.54 -26.32
CA TRP A 357 -11.24 27.67 -25.92
C TRP A 357 -12.08 28.84 -25.38
N ASP A 358 -13.18 29.17 -26.05
CA ASP A 358 -14.05 30.28 -25.65
C ASP A 358 -14.72 30.01 -24.30
N GLY A 359 -15.23 28.78 -24.09
CA GLY A 359 -15.79 28.36 -22.81
C GLY A 359 -14.74 28.33 -21.70
N PHE A 360 -13.52 27.88 -22.01
CA PHE A 360 -12.40 27.90 -21.07
C PHE A 360 -12.03 29.33 -20.68
N LYS A 361 -11.97 30.26 -21.64
CA LYS A 361 -11.71 31.69 -21.39
C LYS A 361 -12.81 32.36 -20.57
N ALA A 362 -14.07 32.05 -20.83
CA ALA A 362 -15.20 32.55 -20.05
C ALA A 362 -15.14 32.03 -18.60
N MET A 363 -14.82 30.75 -18.42
CA MET A 363 -14.62 30.14 -17.11
C MET A 363 -13.43 30.78 -16.38
N GLU A 364 -12.28 30.94 -17.05
CA GLU A 364 -11.08 31.60 -16.49
C GLU A 364 -11.41 32.99 -15.97
N ALA A 365 -12.09 33.81 -16.76
CA ALA A 365 -12.50 35.15 -16.35
C ALA A 365 -13.44 35.13 -15.14
N SER A 366 -14.38 34.18 -15.10
CA SER A 366 -15.28 33.99 -13.95
C SER A 366 -14.52 33.55 -12.70
N PHE A 367 -13.57 32.62 -12.84
CA PHE A 367 -12.78 32.07 -11.73
C PHE A 367 -11.76 33.07 -11.18
N CYS A 368 -11.15 33.88 -12.03
CA CYS A 368 -10.32 35.01 -11.61
C CYS A 368 -11.13 36.09 -10.89
N ARG A 369 -12.38 36.34 -11.32
CA ARG A 369 -13.29 37.27 -10.61
C ARG A 369 -13.63 36.76 -9.21
N PHE A 370 -13.90 35.46 -9.08
CA PHE A 370 -14.11 34.80 -7.79
C PHE A 370 -12.85 34.89 -6.90
N GLY A 371 -11.66 34.59 -7.44
CA GLY A 371 -10.40 34.80 -6.70
C GLY A 371 -10.21 36.26 -6.26
N GLY A 372 -10.66 37.22 -7.07
CA GLY A 372 -10.73 38.64 -6.71
C GLY A 372 -11.68 38.98 -5.56
N GLN A 373 -12.51 38.04 -5.10
CA GLN A 373 -13.31 38.17 -3.89
C GLN A 373 -12.69 37.41 -2.71
N CYS A 374 -11.96 36.33 -2.99
CA CYS A 374 -11.29 35.51 -1.97
C CYS A 374 -10.04 36.17 -1.36
N TYR A 375 -9.33 36.99 -2.14
CA TYR A 375 -8.07 37.59 -1.70
C TYR A 375 -8.19 39.10 -1.52
N THR A 376 -7.81 39.63 -0.36
CA THR A 376 -7.81 41.09 -0.12
C THR A 376 -6.72 41.80 -0.93
N GLN A 377 -6.75 43.13 -0.97
CA GLN A 377 -5.73 43.90 -1.68
C GLN A 377 -4.35 43.77 -1.02
N GLU A 378 -4.33 43.68 0.32
CA GLU A 378 -3.11 43.49 1.12
C GLU A 378 -2.49 42.13 0.82
N GLN A 379 -3.29 41.06 0.77
CA GLN A 379 -2.82 39.71 0.43
C GLN A 379 -2.25 39.65 -0.99
N ARG A 380 -2.88 40.35 -1.94
CA ARG A 380 -2.36 40.46 -3.31
C ARG A 380 -1.04 41.21 -3.36
N ALA A 381 -0.94 42.33 -2.63
CA ALA A 381 0.29 43.12 -2.55
C ALA A 381 1.44 42.34 -1.88
N ALA A 382 1.14 41.54 -0.86
CA ALA A 382 2.09 40.68 -0.18
C ALA A 382 2.64 39.53 -1.08
N CYS A 383 2.00 39.24 -2.21
CA CYS A 383 2.49 38.24 -3.16
C CYS A 383 3.39 38.82 -4.27
N ILE A 384 3.61 40.14 -4.31
CA ILE A 384 4.41 40.78 -5.36
C ILE A 384 5.89 40.42 -5.18
N ILE A 385 6.47 39.72 -6.16
CA ILE A 385 7.92 39.50 -6.21
C ILE A 385 8.55 40.78 -6.72
N GLN A 386 9.54 41.30 -6.00
CA GLN A 386 10.39 42.37 -6.50
C GLN A 386 11.33 41.78 -7.55
N THR A 387 10.85 41.62 -8.78
CA THR A 387 11.73 41.32 -9.91
C THR A 387 12.63 42.55 -10.05
N ALA A 388 13.89 42.42 -9.62
CA ALA A 388 14.88 43.48 -9.74
C ALA A 388 14.82 44.00 -11.17
N ALA A 389 14.30 45.23 -11.32
CA ALA A 389 14.00 45.83 -12.61
C ALA A 389 15.29 45.78 -13.41
N THR A 390 15.39 44.81 -14.33
CA THR A 390 16.54 44.68 -15.20
C THR A 390 16.48 45.92 -16.04
N THR A 391 17.40 46.84 -15.77
CA THR A 391 17.51 48.16 -16.35
C THR A 391 17.87 47.99 -17.82
N SER A 392 16.89 47.63 -18.64
CA SER A 392 16.92 47.72 -20.10
C SER A 392 16.07 48.91 -20.51
N GLU A 393 16.35 50.06 -19.90
CA GLU A 393 15.84 51.37 -20.31
C GLU A 393 16.93 52.02 -21.19
N LEU A 394 17.11 51.46 -22.38
CA LEU A 394 17.74 52.09 -23.54
C LEU A 394 17.31 51.25 -24.76
N ASP A 395 16.77 51.93 -25.77
CA ASP A 395 16.28 51.41 -27.06
C ASP A 395 14.92 50.68 -27.11
N LEU A 396 13.81 51.43 -27.20
CA LEU A 396 13.27 51.87 -28.48
C LEU A 396 11.96 52.68 -28.29
N ALA A 397 12.04 53.97 -28.57
CA ALA A 397 10.86 54.78 -28.82
C ALA A 397 10.22 54.35 -30.16
N GLY A 398 8.93 54.01 -30.13
CA GLY A 398 8.06 54.08 -31.31
C GLY A 398 7.60 52.74 -31.89
N LYS A 399 6.62 52.12 -31.24
CA LYS A 399 5.44 51.55 -31.92
C LYS A 399 4.36 51.20 -30.90
N GLN A 400 3.22 51.88 -30.99
CA GLN A 400 1.96 51.39 -30.40
C GLN A 400 1.64 50.03 -31.02
N GLN A 401 1.78 48.96 -30.23
CA GLN A 401 1.18 47.66 -30.52
C GLN A 401 0.35 47.22 -29.31
N SER A 402 -0.89 46.86 -29.62
CA SER A 402 -1.85 46.16 -28.79
C SER A 402 -1.18 45.03 -28.00
N LEU A 403 -1.19 45.15 -26.67
CA LEU A 403 -0.71 44.10 -25.76
C LEU A 403 -1.82 43.04 -25.62
N SER A 404 -1.64 41.93 -26.34
CA SER A 404 -2.22 40.64 -25.96
C SER A 404 -1.21 39.94 -25.04
N PRO A 405 -1.62 39.38 -23.89
CA PRO A 405 -0.70 38.61 -23.05
C PRO A 405 -0.33 37.32 -23.76
N GLY A 406 0.95 37.18 -24.11
CA GLY A 406 1.52 36.00 -24.72
C GLY A 406 1.62 34.87 -23.69
N PHE A 407 0.81 33.83 -23.87
CA PHE A 407 1.11 32.53 -23.29
C PHE A 407 2.28 31.92 -24.06
N ALA A 408 3.36 31.60 -23.36
CA ALA A 408 4.40 30.73 -23.87
C ALA A 408 3.76 29.36 -24.16
N ARG A 409 3.56 29.09 -25.46
CA ARG A 409 3.26 27.76 -25.97
C ARG A 409 4.46 26.89 -25.62
N VAL A 410 4.31 26.01 -24.62
CA VAL A 410 5.30 24.96 -24.38
C VAL A 410 5.24 24.06 -25.62
N ASP A 411 6.28 24.14 -26.46
CA ASP A 411 6.41 23.28 -27.62
C ASP A 411 6.32 21.82 -27.18
N ALA A 412 5.37 21.12 -27.79
CA ALA A 412 5.21 19.70 -27.63
C ALA A 412 6.54 18.99 -27.96
N LEU A 413 6.95 18.04 -27.12
CA LEU A 413 7.97 17.08 -27.49
C LEU A 413 7.61 16.47 -28.86
N PRO A 414 8.58 16.28 -29.77
CA PRO A 414 8.31 15.68 -31.07
C PRO A 414 7.75 14.26 -30.91
N PRO A 415 6.76 13.85 -31.71
CA PRO A 415 6.31 12.47 -31.73
C PRO A 415 7.47 11.58 -32.16
N ALA A 416 7.70 10.50 -31.42
CA ALA A 416 8.57 9.43 -31.83
C ALA A 416 8.12 8.94 -33.22
N GLY A 417 9.02 9.05 -34.20
CA GLY A 417 8.76 8.64 -35.57
C GLY A 417 8.43 7.14 -35.68
N PRO A 418 7.73 6.74 -36.77
CA PRO A 418 7.31 5.37 -36.97
C PRO A 418 8.50 4.50 -37.40
N SER A 419 8.69 3.37 -36.71
CA SER A 419 9.52 2.27 -37.22
C SER A 419 8.73 1.44 -38.25
N PRO A 420 9.41 0.88 -39.27
CA PRO A 420 8.76 0.33 -40.44
C PRO A 420 8.39 -1.16 -40.30
N GLY A 421 7.28 -1.53 -40.94
CA GLY A 421 7.11 -2.82 -41.62
C GLY A 421 6.46 -3.95 -40.83
N LEU A 422 5.21 -4.25 -41.17
CA LEU A 422 4.93 -5.47 -41.94
C LEU A 422 3.58 -5.35 -42.66
N VAL A 423 3.64 -5.52 -43.98
CA VAL A 423 2.50 -5.67 -44.88
C VAL A 423 1.96 -7.09 -44.73
N THR A 424 0.64 -7.25 -44.56
CA THR A 424 -0.06 -8.44 -45.04
C THR A 424 -1.42 -8.01 -45.57
N LEU A 425 -1.55 -8.08 -46.90
CA LEU A 425 -2.82 -8.05 -47.62
C LEU A 425 -3.64 -9.29 -47.26
N ILE A 426 -4.89 -9.11 -46.87
CA ILE A 426 -5.95 -10.05 -47.24
C ILE A 426 -7.10 -9.23 -47.83
N ALA A 427 -7.28 -9.40 -49.13
CA ALA A 427 -8.43 -8.91 -49.87
C ALA A 427 -9.59 -9.87 -49.67
N LEU A 428 -10.75 -9.38 -49.23
CA LEU A 428 -12.05 -9.91 -49.62
C LEU A 428 -13.00 -8.72 -49.80
N SER A 429 -13.56 -8.65 -51.01
CA SER A 429 -14.59 -7.71 -51.43
C SER A 429 -15.88 -8.52 -51.73
N PRO A 430 -17.02 -7.90 -52.04
CA PRO A 430 -18.18 -7.87 -51.16
C PRO A 430 -19.38 -8.64 -51.75
N SER A 431 -20.41 -8.93 -50.93
CA SER A 431 -21.77 -9.03 -51.45
C SER A 431 -22.83 -8.67 -50.41
N ASP A 432 -23.68 -7.72 -50.83
CA ASP A 432 -25.12 -7.65 -50.62
C ASP A 432 -25.71 -7.31 -49.24
N ALA A 433 -26.11 -6.04 -49.15
CA ALA A 433 -27.51 -5.60 -49.15
C ALA A 433 -28.54 -6.43 -48.36
N GLY A 434 -29.14 -5.79 -47.36
CA GLY A 434 -30.41 -6.23 -46.78
C GLY A 434 -30.90 -5.29 -45.69
N ALA A 435 -31.98 -4.58 -45.98
CA ALA A 435 -32.67 -3.64 -45.11
C ALA A 435 -33.11 -4.23 -43.75
N PHE A 436 -33.05 -3.43 -42.69
CA PHE A 436 -34.19 -2.91 -41.91
C PHE A 436 -33.73 -1.80 -40.97
#